data_AF-A0ABD2XGP2-F1
#
_entry.id   AF-A0ABD2XGP2-F1
#
_cell.length_a   1.000
_cell.length_b   1.000
_cell.length_c   1.000
_cell.angle_alpha   90.00
_cell.angle_beta   90.00
_cell.angle_gamma   90.00
#
_symmetry.space_group_name_H-M   'P 1'
#
loop_
_entity.id
_entity.type
_entity.pdbx_description
1 polymer ?
#
loop_
_entity_poly.entity_id
_entity_poly.type
_entity_poly.pdbx_seq_one_letter_code
_entity_poly.pdbx_strand_id
1 'polypeptide(L)'
;MNRYMCVYVLYVAGLLFHRGVLMSGSALSPWALIRGAANYATQVAKNLNCSTTGDSQTLLTCLREVPLSELLAVPVRGLEFAPAFGPSIDGVVIDPGEPEDQDYTLQVDTINTLNNILLRKDVVAKLSRYDLMVGVVRSEAYFSLTADDAQYGIEADRRMKILREFVRNTYTYHQPEILATIINEYTDWEKPVQHPVNIRDETLEALGDANTVAPATRTADLHSQSHRNSYLYVFDYQTKFGDYPQVSPIG
;
A
#
# COMPACT_ATOMS: atom_id res chain seq x y z
N MET A 1 12.19 -6.43 -5.40
CA MET A 1 11.10 -6.93 -4.55
C MET A 1 10.75 -5.80 -3.59
N ASN A 2 9.71 -5.01 -3.90
CA ASN A 2 9.32 -3.88 -3.04
C ASN A 2 8.80 -4.45 -1.73
N ARG A 3 9.57 -4.24 -0.67
CA ARG A 3 9.21 -4.66 0.69
C ARG A 3 8.34 -3.56 1.29
N TYR A 4 7.06 -3.58 0.97
CA TYR A 4 6.07 -2.80 1.72
C TYR A 4 5.97 -3.43 3.11
N MET A 5 6.65 -2.85 4.10
CA MET A 5 6.55 -3.29 5.49
C MET A 5 5.49 -2.44 6.19
N CYS A 6 4.25 -2.91 6.19
CA CYS A 6 3.22 -2.32 7.02
C CYS A 6 3.23 -3.00 8.39
N VAL A 7 3.64 -2.26 9.43
CA VAL A 7 3.49 -2.71 10.82
C VAL A 7 2.18 -2.12 11.35
N TYR A 8 1.14 -2.94 11.41
CA TYR A 8 -0.07 -2.56 12.14
C TYR A 8 0.14 -2.85 13.62
N VAL A 9 0.00 -1.80 14.43
CA VAL A 9 -0.21 -1.96 15.87
C VAL A 9 -1.69 -1.66 16.13
N LEU A 10 -2.54 -2.65 15.87
CA LEU A 10 -3.94 -2.59 16.28
C LEU A 10 -4.15 -3.56 17.44
N TYR A 11 -4.40 -2.96 18.60
CA TYR A 11 -4.91 -3.55 19.83
C TYR A 11 -4.19 -4.78 20.44
N VAL A 12 -3.44 -4.50 21.50
CA VAL A 12 -3.40 -5.36 22.70
C VAL A 12 -3.97 -4.51 23.82
N ALA A 13 -4.92 -5.04 24.61
CA ALA A 13 -5.61 -4.30 25.66
C ALA A 13 -4.63 -3.61 26.63
N GLY A 14 -4.57 -2.27 26.61
CA GLY A 14 -3.70 -1.44 27.44
C GLY A 14 -3.06 -0.28 26.67
N LEU A 15 -2.70 0.81 27.37
CA LEU A 15 -1.88 1.89 26.81
C LEU A 15 -0.42 1.44 26.74
N LEU A 16 -0.03 0.78 25.65
CA LEU A 16 1.35 0.33 25.44
C LEU A 16 2.28 1.47 25.00
N PHE A 17 1.72 2.54 24.44
CA PHE A 17 2.44 3.72 23.97
C PHE A 17 1.55 4.96 24.07
N HIS A 18 2.14 6.15 23.88
CA HIS A 18 1.46 7.44 24.02
C HIS A 18 1.44 8.23 22.70
N ARG A 19 2.37 7.94 21.79
CA ARG A 19 2.55 8.68 20.53
C ARG A 19 2.93 7.72 19.40
N GLY A 20 2.51 8.05 18.19
CA GLY A 20 2.88 7.36 16.96
C GLY A 20 3.53 8.31 15.96
N VAL A 21 4.55 7.81 15.24
CA VAL A 21 5.14 8.51 14.09
C VAL A 21 4.99 7.59 12.88
N LEU A 22 4.26 8.04 11.87
CA LEU A 22 4.04 7.34 10.61
C LEU A 22 4.90 8.00 9.52
N MET A 23 5.84 7.25 8.97
CA MET A 23 6.77 7.72 7.94
C MET A 23 6.48 6.99 6.63
N SER A 24 6.05 7.71 5.60
CA SER A 24 5.77 7.18 4.25
C SER A 24 4.86 5.95 4.27
N GLY A 25 3.81 5.98 5.10
CA GLY A 25 2.87 4.87 5.21
C GLY A 25 1.61 5.22 5.98
N SER A 26 0.51 4.60 5.57
CA SER A 26 -0.79 4.68 6.23
C SER A 26 -1.49 3.33 6.20
N ALA A 27 -2.31 3.08 7.23
CA ALA A 27 -3.23 1.94 7.24
C ALA A 27 -4.29 2.01 6.14
N LEU A 28 -4.54 3.20 5.56
CA LEU A 28 -5.46 3.42 4.43
C LEU A 28 -4.80 3.17 3.06
N SER A 29 -3.49 2.91 3.02
CA SER A 29 -2.78 2.67 1.77
C SER A 29 -3.27 1.39 1.09
N PRO A 30 -3.39 1.34 -0.26
CA PRO A 30 -3.87 0.15 -0.97
C PRO A 30 -3.07 -1.13 -0.72
N TRP A 31 -1.80 -0.99 -0.37
CA TRP A 31 -0.87 -2.07 -0.07
C TRP A 31 -0.84 -2.47 1.41
N ALA A 32 -1.61 -1.80 2.28
CA ALA A 32 -1.53 -2.02 3.72
C ALA A 32 -2.23 -3.33 4.16
N LEU A 33 -3.24 -3.79 3.41
CA LEU A 33 -3.96 -5.03 3.67
C LEU A 33 -3.79 -6.02 2.51
N ILE A 34 -3.57 -7.29 2.83
CA ILE A 34 -3.46 -8.37 1.84
C ILE A 34 -4.83 -8.77 1.27
N ARG A 35 -4.88 -9.03 -0.04
CA ARG A 35 -5.99 -9.74 -0.69
C ARG A 35 -5.68 -11.21 -0.85
N GLY A 36 -6.62 -12.08 -0.49
CA GLY A 36 -6.52 -13.51 -0.78
C GLY A 36 -5.38 -14.21 -0.04
N ALA A 37 -5.14 -13.90 1.24
CA ALA A 37 -4.12 -14.55 2.07
C ALA A 37 -4.15 -16.08 1.99
N ALA A 38 -5.34 -16.67 2.00
CA ALA A 38 -5.54 -18.12 1.86
C ALA A 38 -4.98 -18.68 0.54
N ASN A 39 -5.05 -17.92 -0.56
CA ASN A 39 -4.51 -18.33 -1.85
C ASN A 39 -2.98 -18.35 -1.82
N TYR A 40 -2.36 -17.34 -1.18
CA TYR A 40 -0.91 -17.32 -1.00
C TYR A 40 -0.42 -18.43 -0.07
N ALA A 41 -1.13 -18.68 1.04
CA ALA A 41 -0.84 -19.81 1.94
C ALA A 41 -0.93 -21.16 1.21
N THR A 42 -1.96 -21.33 0.37
CA THR A 42 -2.15 -22.53 -0.46
C THR A 42 -1.03 -22.68 -1.50
N GLN A 43 -0.57 -21.59 -2.10
CA GLN A 43 0.58 -21.60 -3.02
C GLN A 43 1.85 -22.05 -2.31
N VAL A 44 2.12 -21.54 -1.10
CA VAL A 44 3.27 -21.96 -0.29
C VAL A 44 3.19 -23.44 0.06
N ALA A 45 2.03 -23.88 0.55
CA ALA A 45 1.78 -25.27 0.89
C ALA A 45 2.06 -26.23 -0.27
N LYS A 46 1.58 -25.90 -1.48
CA LYS A 46 1.77 -26.72 -2.68
C LYS A 46 3.25 -26.83 -3.08
N ASN A 47 4.04 -25.76 -2.93
CA ASN A 47 5.47 -25.79 -3.26
C ASN A 47 6.29 -26.63 -2.27
N LEU A 48 5.81 -26.74 -1.03
CA LEU A 48 6.47 -27.49 0.05
C LEU A 48 5.90 -28.90 0.24
N ASN A 49 5.08 -29.37 -0.70
CA ASN A 49 4.38 -30.66 -0.64
C ASN A 49 3.52 -30.85 0.62
N CYS A 50 3.07 -29.76 1.26
CA CYS A 50 2.08 -29.83 2.32
C CYS A 50 0.68 -30.00 1.71
N SER A 51 -0.09 -30.93 2.28
CA SER A 51 -1.46 -31.19 1.83
C SER A 51 -2.36 -29.97 2.05
N THR A 52 -3.13 -29.61 1.03
CA THR A 52 -4.09 -28.49 1.05
C THR A 52 -5.55 -28.95 1.11
N THR A 53 -5.79 -30.27 1.02
CA THR A 53 -7.12 -30.88 0.90
C THR A 53 -7.61 -31.47 2.22
N GLY A 54 -7.35 -30.79 3.34
CA GLY A 54 -7.70 -31.25 4.69
C GLY A 54 -7.95 -30.10 5.66
N ASP A 55 -8.01 -30.41 6.95
CA ASP A 55 -8.15 -29.40 7.99
C ASP A 55 -6.96 -28.42 8.00
N SER A 56 -7.28 -27.14 8.25
CA SER A 56 -6.34 -26.05 8.47
C SER A 56 -5.23 -26.40 9.46
N GLN A 57 -5.54 -27.16 10.52
CA GLN A 57 -4.55 -27.56 11.53
C GLN A 57 -3.49 -28.50 10.97
N THR A 58 -3.87 -29.44 10.10
CA THR A 58 -2.93 -30.38 9.46
C THR A 58 -1.96 -29.63 8.55
N LEU A 59 -2.46 -28.66 7.79
CA LEU A 59 -1.64 -27.78 6.97
C LEU A 59 -0.64 -26.99 7.83
N LEU A 60 -1.11 -26.38 8.92
CA LEU A 60 -0.27 -25.59 9.82
C LEU A 60 0.81 -26.44 10.51
N THR A 61 0.49 -27.67 10.90
CA THR A 61 1.47 -28.60 11.47
C THR A 61 2.57 -28.92 10.47
N CYS A 62 2.21 -29.25 9.22
CA CYS A 62 3.19 -29.47 8.15
C CYS A 62 4.11 -28.26 7.94
N LEU A 63 3.53 -27.06 7.80
CA LEU A 63 4.30 -25.83 7.57
C LEU A 63 5.23 -25.47 8.74
N ARG A 64 4.89 -25.85 9.98
CA ARG A 64 5.75 -25.64 11.17
C ARG A 64 6.96 -26.56 11.20
N GLU A 65 6.89 -27.72 10.56
CA GLU A 65 8.00 -28.67 10.48
C GLU A 65 8.99 -28.33 9.35
N VAL A 66 8.57 -27.53 8.37
CA VAL A 66 9.43 -27.09 7.26
C VAL A 66 10.53 -26.13 7.76
N PRO A 67 11.81 -26.34 7.39
CA PRO A 67 12.88 -25.40 7.70
C PRO A 67 12.59 -23.99 7.17
N LEU A 68 12.91 -22.96 7.98
CA LEU A 68 12.69 -21.56 7.60
C LEU A 68 13.35 -21.20 6.26
N SER A 69 14.52 -21.76 5.95
CA SER A 69 15.22 -21.53 4.68
C SER A 69 14.40 -22.01 3.48
N GLU A 70 13.69 -23.13 3.60
CA GLU A 70 12.83 -23.65 2.53
C GLU A 70 11.56 -22.81 2.40
N LEU A 71 10.96 -22.40 3.52
CA LEU A 71 9.80 -21.49 3.53
C LEU A 71 10.11 -20.17 2.80
N LEU A 72 11.28 -19.58 3.06
CA LEU A 72 11.72 -18.33 2.44
C LEU A 72 12.13 -18.50 0.97
N ALA A 73 12.53 -19.70 0.56
CA ALA A 73 12.92 -20.00 -0.81
C ALA A 73 11.72 -20.23 -1.75
N VAL A 74 10.50 -20.37 -1.22
CA VAL A 74 9.31 -20.61 -2.04
C VAL A 74 9.05 -19.44 -3.00
N PRO A 75 8.94 -19.70 -4.31
CA PRO A 75 8.60 -18.66 -5.28
C PRO A 75 7.12 -18.28 -5.18
N VAL A 76 6.82 -17.21 -4.45
CA VAL A 76 5.45 -16.67 -4.37
C VAL A 76 5.28 -15.55 -5.40
N ARG A 77 4.35 -15.77 -6.34
CA ARG A 77 3.99 -14.74 -7.34
C ARG A 77 3.00 -13.77 -6.73
N GLY A 78 3.50 -12.65 -6.21
CA GLY A 78 2.69 -11.53 -5.75
C GLY A 78 2.07 -10.73 -6.89
N LEU A 79 1.03 -9.95 -6.56
CA LEU A 79 0.49 -8.92 -7.44
C LEU A 79 1.38 -7.67 -7.37
N GLU A 80 1.59 -6.99 -8.51
CA GLU A 80 2.24 -5.69 -8.49
C GLU A 80 1.40 -4.69 -7.65
N PHE A 81 2.09 -3.81 -6.92
CA PHE A 81 1.48 -2.81 -6.02
C PHE A 81 0.66 -3.37 -4.84
N ALA A 82 0.72 -4.68 -4.58
CA ALA A 82 0.07 -5.30 -3.43
C ALA A 82 0.99 -6.30 -2.72
N PRO A 83 0.88 -6.45 -1.39
CA PRO A 83 1.68 -7.42 -0.65
C PRO A 83 1.20 -8.85 -0.93
N ALA A 84 2.15 -9.79 -1.01
CA ALA A 84 1.86 -11.23 -1.03
C ALA A 84 1.71 -11.81 0.39
N PHE A 85 2.34 -11.19 1.38
CA PHE A 85 2.20 -11.50 2.80
C PHE A 85 2.12 -10.19 3.57
N GLY A 86 1.14 -10.09 4.46
CA GLY A 86 0.89 -8.88 5.22
C GLY A 86 -0.33 -9.03 6.11
N PRO A 87 -0.76 -7.92 6.72
CA PRO A 87 -1.96 -7.87 7.56
C PRO A 87 -3.19 -8.37 6.79
N SER A 88 -3.96 -9.25 7.42
CA SER A 88 -5.25 -9.75 6.92
C SER A 88 -6.35 -9.51 7.94
N ILE A 89 -7.60 -9.47 7.48
CA ILE A 89 -8.77 -9.43 8.36
C ILE A 89 -8.89 -10.80 9.04
N ASP A 90 -8.65 -10.83 10.35
CA ASP A 90 -8.63 -12.05 11.16
C ASP A 90 -9.80 -12.14 12.14
N GLY A 91 -10.57 -11.05 12.31
CA GLY A 91 -11.68 -10.98 13.26
C GLY A 91 -11.25 -10.78 14.72
N VAL A 92 -9.96 -10.58 14.99
CA VAL A 92 -9.43 -10.40 16.34
C VAL A 92 -8.62 -9.11 16.44
N VAL A 93 -7.55 -9.01 15.63
CA VAL A 93 -6.68 -7.83 15.56
C VAL A 93 -7.27 -6.81 14.61
N ILE A 94 -7.72 -7.26 13.45
CA ILE A 94 -8.44 -6.47 12.45
C ILE A 94 -9.84 -7.05 12.35
N ASP A 95 -10.72 -6.50 13.17
CA ASP A 95 -12.12 -6.90 13.25
C ASP A 95 -12.95 -6.19 12.16
N PRO A 96 -13.62 -6.93 11.24
CA PRO A 96 -14.49 -6.33 10.23
C PRO A 96 -15.76 -5.69 10.81
N GLY A 97 -16.03 -5.81 12.11
CA GLY A 97 -17.21 -5.28 12.77
C GLY A 97 -18.39 -6.25 12.77
N GLU A 98 -19.51 -5.82 13.35
CA GLU A 98 -20.68 -6.68 13.51
C GLU A 98 -21.32 -7.04 12.16
N PRO A 99 -21.91 -8.25 12.02
CA PRO A 99 -22.49 -8.73 10.77
C PRO A 99 -23.60 -7.85 10.18
N GLU A 100 -24.30 -7.07 11.01
CA GLU A 100 -25.40 -6.21 10.56
C GLU A 100 -24.91 -4.94 9.84
N ASP A 101 -23.66 -4.52 10.10
CA ASP A 101 -22.99 -3.42 9.39
C ASP A 101 -22.25 -3.92 8.13
N GLN A 102 -22.27 -5.22 7.87
CA GLN A 102 -21.62 -5.82 6.71
C GLN A 102 -22.54 -5.73 5.50
N ASP A 103 -22.28 -4.76 4.61
CA ASP A 103 -22.59 -4.99 3.21
C ASP A 103 -21.79 -6.23 2.79
N TYR A 104 -22.47 -7.36 2.58
CA TYR A 104 -21.93 -8.72 2.38
C TYR A 104 -21.01 -8.88 1.16
N THR A 105 -20.60 -7.78 0.57
CA THR A 105 -19.70 -7.67 -0.55
C THR A 105 -18.25 -7.46 -0.10
N LEU A 106 -17.79 -7.97 1.05
CA LEU A 106 -16.37 -7.95 1.50
C LEU A 106 -15.35 -8.62 0.53
N GLN A 107 -15.77 -8.96 -0.70
CA GLN A 107 -14.92 -9.22 -1.87
C GLN A 107 -14.64 -7.96 -2.72
N VAL A 108 -15.19 -6.80 -2.32
CA VAL A 108 -15.15 -5.51 -3.01
C VAL A 108 -13.93 -4.74 -2.54
N ASP A 109 -12.83 -4.92 -3.29
CA ASP A 109 -11.57 -4.15 -3.28
C ASP A 109 -10.92 -3.80 -1.91
N THR A 110 -9.58 -3.70 -1.89
CA THR A 110 -8.83 -3.36 -0.67
C THR A 110 -9.24 -2.00 -0.16
N ILE A 111 -9.48 -1.03 -1.04
CA ILE A 111 -9.74 0.36 -0.63
C ILE A 111 -11.08 0.48 0.10
N ASN A 112 -12.16 -0.06 -0.45
CA ASN A 112 -13.47 0.00 0.21
C ASN A 112 -13.47 -0.84 1.48
N THR A 113 -12.81 -2.00 1.46
CA THR A 113 -12.63 -2.81 2.68
C THR A 113 -11.88 -2.05 3.77
N LEU A 114 -10.75 -1.40 3.44
CA LEU A 114 -9.99 -0.57 4.37
C LEU A 114 -10.82 0.60 4.88
N ASN A 115 -11.55 1.28 3.99
CA ASN A 115 -12.38 2.42 4.36
C ASN A 115 -13.52 1.99 5.31
N ASN A 116 -14.22 0.91 5.00
CA ASN A 116 -15.30 0.37 5.83
C ASN A 116 -14.80 -0.09 7.21
N ILE A 117 -13.55 -0.51 7.30
CA ILE A 117 -12.96 -0.95 8.58
C ILE A 117 -12.40 0.23 9.37
N LEU A 118 -11.54 1.02 8.75
CA LEU A 118 -10.70 2.01 9.44
C LEU A 118 -11.39 3.37 9.62
N LEU A 119 -12.43 3.68 8.85
CA LEU A 119 -13.20 4.92 9.00
C LEU A 119 -14.38 4.78 9.98
N ARG A 120 -14.56 3.62 10.61
CA ARG A 120 -15.56 3.45 11.68
C ARG A 120 -15.25 4.36 12.85
N LYS A 121 -16.30 4.92 13.45
CA LYS A 121 -16.19 5.91 14.53
C LYS A 121 -15.40 5.38 15.72
N ASP A 122 -15.56 4.11 16.07
CA ASP A 122 -14.85 3.50 17.19
C ASP A 122 -13.34 3.36 16.89
N VAL A 123 -12.96 3.01 15.66
CA VAL A 123 -11.56 2.90 15.22
C VAL A 123 -10.90 4.27 15.16
N VAL A 124 -11.58 5.26 14.59
CA VAL A 124 -11.09 6.65 14.56
C VAL A 124 -10.94 7.21 15.99
N ALA A 125 -11.90 6.93 16.88
CA ALA A 125 -11.83 7.32 18.29
C ALA A 125 -10.73 6.60 19.08
N LYS A 126 -10.29 5.41 18.63
CA LYS A 126 -9.12 4.72 19.17
C LYS A 126 -7.82 5.36 18.67
N LEU A 127 -7.75 5.72 17.38
CA LEU A 127 -6.60 6.41 16.79
C LEU A 127 -6.38 7.77 17.48
N SER A 128 -7.44 8.52 17.76
CA SER A 128 -7.40 9.84 18.39
C SER A 128 -6.95 9.86 19.85
N ARG A 129 -6.61 8.70 20.45
CA ARG A 129 -6.10 8.64 21.83
C ARG A 129 -4.60 8.96 21.92
N TYR A 130 -3.90 8.96 20.80
CA TYR A 130 -2.44 9.10 20.74
C TYR A 130 -2.07 10.40 20.05
N ASP A 131 -0.95 11.01 20.42
CA ASP A 131 -0.40 12.08 19.58
C ASP A 131 0.17 11.46 18.31
N LEU A 132 -0.11 12.05 17.14
CA LEU A 132 0.27 11.48 15.85
C LEU A 132 1.11 12.48 15.05
N MET A 133 2.25 12.01 14.56
CA MET A 133 3.00 12.66 13.50
C MET A 133 2.96 11.79 12.26
N VAL A 134 2.56 12.35 11.13
CA VAL A 134 2.56 11.68 9.83
C VAL A 134 3.49 12.43 8.91
N GLY A 135 4.21 11.75 8.04
CA GLY A 135 4.87 12.45 6.97
C GLY A 135 5.20 11.58 5.77
N VAL A 136 5.52 12.28 4.70
CA VAL A 136 5.74 11.73 3.37
C VAL A 136 7.02 12.32 2.79
N VAL A 137 7.57 11.67 1.77
CA VAL A 137 8.69 12.17 0.98
C VAL A 137 8.18 12.71 -0.35
N ARG A 138 8.97 13.56 -1.02
CA ARG A 138 8.60 14.09 -2.35
C ARG A 138 8.47 13.00 -3.43
N SER A 139 9.23 11.91 -3.33
CA SER A 139 9.20 10.82 -4.30
C SER A 139 8.93 9.48 -3.61
N GLU A 140 7.64 9.20 -3.38
CA GLU A 140 7.18 8.00 -2.68
C GLU A 140 7.27 6.72 -3.54
N ALA A 141 7.07 6.86 -4.86
CA ALA A 141 6.94 5.72 -5.74
C ALA A 141 8.20 5.38 -6.55
N TYR A 142 9.35 6.00 -6.27
CA TYR A 142 10.58 5.83 -7.07
C TYR A 142 10.96 4.36 -7.27
N PHE A 143 10.84 3.54 -6.22
CA PHE A 143 11.15 2.11 -6.27
C PHE A 143 10.17 1.26 -7.11
N SER A 144 9.15 1.88 -7.69
CA SER A 144 8.25 1.21 -8.65
C SER A 144 8.87 1.07 -10.04
N LEU A 145 9.95 1.80 -10.33
CA LEU A 145 10.62 1.77 -11.62
C LEU A 145 11.82 0.80 -11.65
N THR A 146 12.18 0.37 -12.86
CA THR A 146 13.45 -0.32 -13.10
C THR A 146 14.60 0.69 -13.11
N ALA A 147 15.84 0.21 -13.03
CA ALA A 147 17.02 1.08 -13.12
C ALA A 147 17.06 1.85 -14.47
N ASP A 148 16.68 1.19 -15.57
CA ASP A 148 16.63 1.82 -16.89
C ASP A 148 15.51 2.88 -16.99
N ASP A 149 14.31 2.56 -16.51
CA ASP A 149 13.17 3.48 -16.46
C ASP A 149 13.53 4.73 -15.63
N ALA A 150 14.22 4.53 -14.51
CA ALA A 150 14.67 5.60 -13.64
C ALA A 150 15.74 6.47 -14.31
N GLN A 151 16.69 5.87 -15.02
CA GLN A 151 17.81 6.59 -15.64
C GLN A 151 17.41 7.34 -16.90
N TYR A 152 16.68 6.71 -17.82
CA TYR A 152 16.41 7.23 -19.16
C TYR A 152 15.00 7.83 -19.31
N GLY A 153 14.13 7.65 -18.32
CA GLY A 153 12.71 7.99 -18.43
C GLY A 153 11.89 6.84 -18.99
N ILE A 154 10.59 7.09 -19.22
CA ILE A 154 9.67 6.08 -19.73
C ILE A 154 8.85 6.62 -20.89
N GLU A 155 8.53 5.72 -21.83
CA GLU A 155 7.64 6.01 -22.94
C GLU A 155 6.16 5.93 -22.53
N ALA A 156 5.28 6.52 -23.33
CA ALA A 156 3.84 6.54 -23.09
C ALA A 156 3.23 5.12 -22.93
N ASP A 157 3.70 4.15 -23.70
CA ASP A 157 3.25 2.74 -23.61
C ASP A 157 3.64 2.11 -22.27
N ARG A 158 4.85 2.43 -21.77
CA ARG A 158 5.33 1.95 -20.47
C ARG A 158 4.51 2.57 -19.34
N ARG A 159 4.27 3.89 -19.38
CA ARG A 159 3.36 4.58 -18.45
C ARG A 159 1.97 3.94 -18.43
N MET A 160 1.37 3.73 -19.59
CA MET A 160 0.05 3.12 -19.73
C MET A 160 0.00 1.72 -19.11
N LYS A 161 1.05 0.91 -19.30
CA LYS A 161 1.14 -0.43 -18.70
C LYS A 161 1.17 -0.35 -17.18
N ILE A 162 2.04 0.50 -16.62
CA ILE A 162 2.21 0.68 -15.17
C ILE A 162 0.89 1.13 -14.53
N LEU A 163 0.28 2.20 -15.05
CA LEU A 163 -0.96 2.75 -14.50
C LEU A 163 -2.13 1.78 -14.64
N ARG A 164 -2.24 1.06 -15.76
CA ARG A 164 -3.27 0.03 -15.94
C ARG A 164 -3.11 -1.10 -14.93
N GLU A 165 -1.89 -1.56 -14.70
CA GLU A 165 -1.61 -2.61 -13.73
C GLU A 165 -1.92 -2.16 -12.30
N PHE A 166 -1.52 -0.95 -11.94
CA PHE A 166 -1.87 -0.31 -10.67
C PHE A 166 -3.40 -0.25 -10.47
N VAL A 167 -4.13 0.28 -11.45
CA VAL A 167 -5.60 0.41 -11.37
C VAL A 167 -6.26 -0.95 -11.27
N ARG A 168 -5.85 -1.93 -12.08
CA ARG A 168 -6.40 -3.29 -12.08
C ARG A 168 -6.22 -3.98 -10.73
N ASN A 169 -5.05 -3.83 -10.11
CA ASN A 169 -4.74 -4.50 -8.85
C ASN A 169 -5.34 -3.75 -7.64
N THR A 170 -5.64 -2.46 -7.79
CA THR A 170 -6.16 -1.60 -6.72
C THR A 170 -7.68 -1.48 -6.70
N TYR A 171 -8.34 -1.35 -7.86
CA TYR A 171 -9.78 -1.10 -7.97
C TYR A 171 -10.50 -2.25 -8.67
N THR A 172 -11.74 -2.55 -8.27
CA THR A 172 -12.55 -3.60 -8.91
C THR A 172 -13.48 -3.05 -9.99
N TYR A 173 -14.05 -1.86 -9.78
CA TYR A 173 -15.06 -1.26 -10.66
C TYR A 173 -14.53 -0.02 -11.39
N HIS A 174 -15.13 0.31 -12.53
CA HIS A 174 -14.84 1.52 -13.32
C HIS A 174 -13.34 1.74 -13.65
N GLN A 175 -12.60 0.64 -13.82
CA GLN A 175 -11.16 0.69 -14.10
C GLN A 175 -10.81 1.54 -15.34
N PRO A 176 -11.55 1.46 -16.47
CA PRO A 176 -11.26 2.31 -17.64
C PRO A 176 -11.40 3.80 -17.34
N GLU A 177 -12.46 4.19 -16.63
CA GLU A 177 -12.75 5.59 -16.30
C GLU A 177 -11.76 6.15 -15.27
N ILE A 178 -11.41 5.36 -14.26
CA ILE A 178 -10.39 5.72 -13.27
C ILE A 178 -9.05 5.92 -13.98
N LEU A 179 -8.64 4.99 -14.85
CA LEU A 179 -7.39 5.09 -15.59
C LEU A 179 -7.35 6.35 -16.48
N ALA A 180 -8.45 6.65 -17.19
CA ALA A 180 -8.55 7.86 -18.00
C ALA A 180 -8.42 9.13 -17.16
N THR A 181 -9.03 9.15 -15.97
CA THR A 181 -8.96 10.27 -15.03
C THR A 181 -7.54 10.49 -14.52
N ILE A 182 -6.83 9.41 -14.13
CA ILE A 182 -5.43 9.49 -13.68
C ILE A 182 -4.54 10.04 -14.79
N ILE A 183 -4.69 9.56 -16.03
CA ILE A 183 -3.91 10.06 -17.16
C ILE A 183 -4.21 11.54 -17.40
N ASN A 184 -5.47 11.94 -17.33
CA ASN A 184 -5.85 13.34 -17.53
C ASN A 184 -5.25 14.28 -16.48
N GLU A 185 -5.29 13.87 -15.20
CA GLU A 185 -4.80 14.66 -14.07
C GLU A 185 -3.27 14.82 -14.09
N TYR A 186 -2.55 13.72 -14.32
CA TYR A 186 -1.09 13.70 -14.26
C TYR A 186 -0.45 13.87 -15.65
N THR A 187 -1.07 14.59 -16.56
CA THR A 187 -0.43 14.96 -17.84
C THR A 187 -0.35 16.48 -17.90
N ASP A 188 0.86 17.01 -18.06
CA ASP A 188 1.05 18.44 -18.31
C ASP A 188 0.63 18.78 -19.75
N TRP A 189 -0.64 19.17 -19.91
CA TRP A 189 -1.23 19.53 -21.20
C TRP A 189 -0.69 20.85 -21.79
N GLU A 190 0.07 21.64 -21.02
CA GLU A 190 0.71 22.84 -21.55
C GLU A 190 1.91 22.50 -22.46
N LYS A 191 2.48 21.29 -22.30
CA LYS A 191 3.60 20.80 -23.11
C LYS A 191 3.11 19.89 -24.23
N PRO A 192 3.20 20.32 -25.51
CA PRO A 192 2.74 19.50 -26.64
C PRO A 192 3.66 18.29 -26.90
N VAL A 193 4.93 18.37 -26.52
CA VAL A 193 5.90 17.27 -26.64
C VAL A 193 6.23 16.77 -25.24
N GLN A 194 5.90 15.51 -24.98
CA GLN A 194 6.17 14.87 -23.71
C GLN A 194 7.54 14.16 -23.76
N HIS A 195 8.50 14.69 -23.01
CA HIS A 195 9.82 14.07 -22.89
C HIS A 195 9.74 12.83 -21.97
N PRO A 196 10.46 11.72 -22.24
CA PRO A 196 10.37 10.49 -21.42
C PRO A 196 10.62 10.71 -19.92
N VAL A 197 11.46 11.69 -19.57
CA VAL A 197 11.72 12.10 -18.17
C VAL A 197 10.49 12.72 -17.52
N ASN A 198 9.72 13.56 -18.24
CA ASN A 198 8.50 14.16 -17.71
C ASN A 198 7.44 13.09 -17.51
N ILE A 199 7.27 12.19 -18.50
CA ILE A 199 6.34 11.07 -18.40
C ILE A 199 6.67 10.18 -17.19
N ARG A 200 7.97 9.95 -16.93
CA ARG A 200 8.46 9.22 -15.75
C ARG A 200 8.05 9.93 -14.47
N ASP A 201 8.35 11.22 -14.35
CA ASP A 201 8.12 11.99 -13.13
C ASP A 201 6.62 12.12 -12.82
N GLU A 202 5.79 12.41 -13.83
CA GLU A 202 4.32 12.42 -13.74
C GLU A 202 3.76 11.06 -13.30
N THR A 203 4.31 9.96 -13.82
CA THR A 203 3.88 8.60 -13.45
C THR A 203 4.27 8.28 -12.00
N LEU A 204 5.45 8.70 -11.56
CA LEU A 204 5.87 8.56 -10.17
C LEU A 204 5.01 9.37 -9.22
N GLU A 205 4.62 10.59 -9.60
CA GLU A 205 3.73 11.44 -8.83
C GLU A 205 2.36 10.76 -8.67
N ALA A 206 1.76 10.29 -9.77
CA ALA A 206 0.49 9.58 -9.75
C ALA A 206 0.50 8.35 -8.83
N LEU A 207 1.56 7.54 -8.91
CA LEU A 207 1.69 6.35 -8.06
C LEU A 207 1.96 6.71 -6.60
N GLY A 208 2.79 7.72 -6.34
CA GLY A 208 3.16 8.15 -4.99
C GLY A 208 1.97 8.73 -4.26
N ASP A 209 1.19 9.55 -4.96
CA ASP A 209 -0.02 10.15 -4.44
C ASP A 209 -1.06 9.10 -4.09
N ALA A 210 -1.35 8.19 -5.02
CA ALA A 210 -2.36 7.16 -4.80
C ALA A 210 -1.95 6.15 -3.71
N ASN A 211 -0.67 5.77 -3.63
CA ASN A 211 -0.22 4.75 -2.68
C ASN A 211 0.09 5.27 -1.28
N THR A 212 0.58 6.50 -1.17
CA THR A 212 1.17 6.99 0.10
C THR A 212 0.66 8.37 0.47
N VAL A 213 0.74 9.37 -0.41
CA VAL A 213 0.45 10.75 -0.02
C VAL A 213 -1.03 10.95 0.31
N ALA A 214 -1.95 10.53 -0.56
CA ALA A 214 -3.39 10.68 -0.31
C ALA A 214 -3.86 9.86 0.92
N PRO A 215 -3.46 8.59 1.11
CA PRO A 215 -3.78 7.85 2.33
C PRO A 215 -3.19 8.47 3.61
N ALA A 216 -1.94 8.94 3.58
CA ALA A 216 -1.27 9.54 4.74
C ALA A 216 -1.91 10.88 5.13
N THR A 217 -2.16 11.75 4.16
CA THR A 217 -2.87 13.02 4.37
C THR A 217 -4.30 12.78 4.87
N ARG A 218 -5.00 11.78 4.32
CA ARG A 218 -6.33 11.39 4.82
C ARG A 218 -6.30 10.91 6.27
N THR A 219 -5.29 10.13 6.66
CA THR A 219 -5.11 9.73 8.06
C THR A 219 -4.86 10.94 8.97
N ALA A 220 -4.00 11.87 8.54
CA ALA A 220 -3.73 13.09 9.30
C ALA A 220 -4.99 13.96 9.45
N ASP A 221 -5.78 14.12 8.39
CA ASP A 221 -7.07 14.83 8.40
C ASP A 221 -8.05 14.21 9.41
N LEU A 222 -8.32 12.91 9.29
CA LEU A 222 -9.21 12.18 10.20
C LEU A 222 -8.78 12.28 11.66
N HIS A 223 -7.47 12.16 11.91
CA HIS A 223 -6.93 12.28 13.25
C HIS A 223 -7.07 13.70 13.80
N SER A 224 -6.80 14.73 12.98
CA SER A 224 -6.87 16.14 13.39
C SER A 224 -8.28 16.62 13.76
N GLN A 225 -9.31 16.00 13.18
CA GLN A 225 -10.71 16.29 13.52
C GLN A 225 -11.07 15.85 14.95
N SER A 226 -10.40 14.82 15.46
CA SER A 226 -10.70 14.21 16.77
C SER A 226 -9.63 14.48 17.83
N HIS A 227 -8.40 14.86 17.45
CA HIS A 227 -7.29 15.10 18.36
C HIS A 227 -6.42 16.28 17.93
N ARG A 228 -6.12 17.17 18.89
CA ARG A 228 -5.42 18.44 18.60
C ARG A 228 -3.94 18.25 18.23
N ASN A 229 -3.28 17.23 18.78
CA ASN A 229 -1.86 16.98 18.56
C ASN A 229 -1.64 16.11 17.32
N SER A 230 -1.79 16.76 16.16
CA SER A 230 -1.62 16.16 14.84
C SER A 230 -0.58 16.96 14.06
N TYR A 231 0.50 16.30 13.64
CA TYR A 231 1.59 16.94 12.91
C TYR A 231 1.77 16.26 11.55
N LEU A 232 1.90 17.05 10.49
CA LEU A 232 2.22 16.58 9.14
C LEU A 232 3.56 17.16 8.72
N TYR A 233 4.43 16.34 8.14
CA TYR A 233 5.68 16.80 7.52
C TYR A 233 5.83 16.29 6.08
N VAL A 234 6.53 17.07 5.27
CA VAL A 234 7.00 16.66 3.94
C VAL A 234 8.51 16.73 3.96
N PHE A 235 9.17 15.60 3.67
CA PHE A 235 10.62 15.49 3.65
C PHE A 235 11.14 15.62 2.21
N ASP A 236 11.87 16.71 1.94
CA ASP A 236 12.37 17.07 0.61
C ASP A 236 13.91 17.07 0.52
N TYR A 237 14.60 16.52 1.51
CA TYR A 237 16.06 16.46 1.47
C TYR A 237 16.56 15.22 0.72
N GLN A 238 17.36 15.43 -0.32
CA GLN A 238 18.10 14.37 -1.01
C GLN A 238 19.58 14.43 -0.66
N THR A 239 20.15 13.29 -0.25
CA THR A 239 21.58 13.20 0.05
C THR A 239 22.42 13.33 -1.23
N LYS A 240 23.57 14.02 -1.13
CA LYS A 240 24.47 14.28 -2.28
C LYS A 240 25.05 13.02 -2.90
N PHE A 241 25.19 11.97 -2.10
CA PHE A 241 25.69 10.66 -2.51
C PHE A 241 24.56 9.63 -2.52
N GLY A 242 23.33 10.08 -2.79
CA GLY A 242 22.19 9.17 -2.89
C GLY A 242 22.25 8.39 -4.19
N ASP A 243 21.57 7.25 -4.22
CA ASP A 243 21.38 6.46 -5.44
C ASP A 243 20.47 7.16 -6.48
N TYR A 244 20.08 8.41 -6.22
CA TYR A 244 19.08 9.17 -6.97
C TYR A 244 19.72 10.38 -7.65
N PRO A 245 19.43 10.62 -8.94
CA PRO A 245 19.87 11.83 -9.61
C PRO A 245 19.22 13.04 -8.94
N GLN A 246 20.04 13.97 -8.45
CA GLN A 246 19.53 15.23 -7.90
C GLN A 246 18.92 16.03 -9.05
N VAL A 247 17.64 16.37 -8.93
CA VAL A 247 17.02 17.32 -9.85
C VAL A 247 17.66 18.67 -9.57
N SER A 248 18.54 19.13 -10.45
CA SER A 248 19.07 20.49 -10.38
C SER A 248 17.89 21.46 -10.33
N PRO A 249 17.87 22.45 -9.41
CA PRO A 249 16.90 23.52 -9.52
C PRO A 249 17.12 24.16 -10.89
N ILE A 250 16.09 24.10 -11.73
CA ILE A 250 16.06 24.72 -13.04
C ILE A 250 16.29 26.22 -12.75
N GLY A 251 17.46 26.73 -13.13
CA GLY A 251 17.78 28.15 -13.09
C GLY A 251 17.13 28.90 -14.25
#